data_AF-A0A2A4XT52-F1
#
_entry.id   AF-A0A2A4XT52-F1
#
_cell.length_a   1.000
_cell.length_b   1.000
_cell.length_c   1.000
_cell.angle_alpha   90.00
_cell.angle_beta   90.00
_cell.angle_gamma   90.00
#
_symmetry.space_group_name_H-M   'P 1'
#
loop_
_entity.id
_entity.type
_entity.pdbx_description
1 polymer ?
#
loop_
_entity_poly.entity_id
_entity_poly.type
_entity_poly.pdbx_seq_one_letter_code
_entity_poly.pdbx_strand_id
1 'polypeptide(L)'
;MDFNIFLLPAALFPAMPLMLISFGNRYSSMSSLIRKIHDELIDSDESKKTKSAVSYMRQIGILRKRLMLNRATQTLGALGFFINLVAMYSAFVNLDWFDVTFTIGMSTFGLSILLFIIEIQLATRALDMHLEDLEEL
;
A
#
# COMPACT_ATOMS: atom_id res chain seq x y z
N MET A 1 10.87 -21.04 -28.46
CA MET A 1 10.31 -20.21 -27.37
C MET A 1 9.29 -19.28 -27.99
N ASP A 2 8.03 -19.40 -27.57
CA ASP A 2 6.94 -18.59 -28.12
C ASP A 2 7.10 -17.12 -27.74
N PHE A 3 6.95 -16.23 -28.72
CA PHE A 3 6.94 -14.77 -28.54
C PHE A 3 5.96 -14.30 -27.45
N ASN A 4 4.94 -15.10 -27.15
CA ASN A 4 3.92 -14.82 -26.14
C ASN A 4 4.47 -14.77 -24.70
N ILE A 5 5.57 -15.47 -24.38
CA ILE A 5 6.14 -15.46 -23.02
C ILE A 5 6.70 -14.06 -22.67
N PHE A 6 7.21 -13.32 -23.64
CA PHE A 6 7.75 -11.97 -23.44
C PHE A 6 6.68 -10.87 -23.34
N LEU A 7 5.42 -11.16 -23.67
CA LEU A 7 4.31 -10.21 -23.49
C LEU A 7 3.88 -10.08 -22.03
N LEU A 8 4.04 -11.14 -21.22
CA LEU A 8 3.65 -11.15 -19.81
C LEU A 8 4.42 -10.13 -18.95
N PRO A 9 5.76 -9.99 -19.06
CA PRO A 9 6.52 -8.98 -18.31
C PRO A 9 6.30 -7.56 -18.85
N ALA A 10 6.15 -7.42 -20.17
CA ALA A 10 5.92 -6.13 -20.82
C ALA A 10 4.64 -5.45 -20.31
N ALA A 11 3.61 -6.24 -19.99
CA ALA A 11 2.37 -5.74 -19.39
C ALA A 11 2.53 -5.34 -17.91
N LEU A 12 3.43 -5.99 -17.16
CA LEU A 12 3.63 -5.73 -15.72
C LEU A 12 4.59 -4.56 -15.45
N PHE A 13 5.53 -4.30 -16.36
CA PHE A 13 6.51 -3.21 -16.24
C PHE A 13 5.91 -1.81 -16.07
N PRO A 14 4.84 -1.40 -16.79
CA PRO A 14 4.20 -0.10 -16.58
C PRO A 14 3.29 -0.07 -15.34
N ALA A 15 2.74 -1.20 -14.90
CA ALA A 15 1.82 -1.27 -13.77
C ALA A 15 2.52 -0.97 -12.43
N MET A 16 3.77 -1.42 -12.26
CA MET A 16 4.53 -1.25 -11.02
C MET A 16 4.91 0.22 -10.71
N PRO A 17 5.47 1.01 -11.65
CA PRO A 17 5.69 2.44 -11.45
C PRO A 17 4.41 3.21 -11.18
N LEU A 18 3.31 2.86 -11.84
CA LEU A 18 2.01 3.49 -11.63
C LEU A 18 1.50 3.26 -10.20
N MET A 19 1.72 2.05 -9.67
CA MET A 19 1.38 1.68 -8.30
C MET A 19 2.26 2.42 -7.27
N LEU A 20 3.55 2.63 -7.57
CA LEU A 20 4.47 3.43 -6.74
C LEU A 20 4.10 4.93 -6.72
N ILE A 21 3.64 5.49 -7.84
CA ILE A 21 3.16 6.89 -7.91
C ILE A 21 1.89 7.04 -7.06
N SER A 22 0.95 6.10 -7.17
CA SER A 22 -0.27 6.09 -6.35
C SER A 22 0.05 6.04 -4.84
N PHE A 23 1.12 5.33 -4.44
CA PHE A 23 1.61 5.34 -3.07
C PHE A 23 2.13 6.70 -2.63
N GLY A 24 2.97 7.35 -3.44
CA GLY A 24 3.51 8.67 -3.12
C GLY A 24 2.38 9.66 -2.85
N ASN A 25 1.32 9.60 -3.67
CA ASN A 25 0.12 10.42 -3.51
C ASN A 25 -0.62 10.09 -2.21
N ARG A 26 -0.81 8.80 -1.89
CA ARG A 26 -1.53 8.37 -0.69
C ARG A 26 -0.74 8.66 0.60
N TYR A 27 0.59 8.51 0.58
CA TYR A 27 1.49 8.83 1.69
C TYR A 27 1.51 10.34 1.95
N SER A 28 1.61 11.15 0.88
CA SER A 28 1.58 12.61 0.97
C SER A 28 0.27 13.10 1.58
N SER A 29 -0.87 12.63 1.07
CA SER A 29 -2.19 12.97 1.61
C SER A 29 -2.35 12.56 3.07
N MET A 30 -1.84 11.37 3.46
CA MET A 30 -1.86 10.90 4.84
C MET A 30 -1.01 11.80 5.75
N SER A 31 0.17 12.21 5.30
CA SER A 31 1.06 13.10 6.06
C SER A 31 0.46 14.49 6.25
N SER A 32 -0.22 15.01 5.23
CA SER A 32 -0.90 16.31 5.27
C SER A 32 -2.08 16.28 6.23
N LEU A 33 -2.82 15.16 6.29
CA LEU A 33 -3.90 14.97 7.26
C LEU A 33 -3.36 14.90 8.69
N ILE A 34 -2.27 14.17 8.94
CA ILE A 34 -1.61 14.13 10.27
C ILE A 34 -1.21 15.54 10.71
N ARG A 35 -0.60 16.31 9.79
CA ARG A 35 -0.16 17.69 10.08
C ARG A 35 -1.34 18.59 10.40
N LYS A 36 -2.41 18.57 9.59
CA LYS A 36 -3.64 19.33 9.88
C LYS A 36 -4.24 19.00 11.24
N ILE A 37 -4.34 17.71 11.58
CA ILE A 37 -4.84 17.27 12.89
C ILE A 37 -3.94 17.77 14.02
N HIS A 38 -2.62 17.74 13.82
CA HIS A 38 -1.65 18.24 14.79
C HIS A 38 -1.75 19.76 14.99
N ASP A 39 -1.93 20.51 13.92
CA ASP A 39 -2.06 21.96 13.94
C ASP A 39 -3.36 22.38 14.66
N GLU A 40 -4.50 21.72 14.38
CA GLU A 40 -5.78 21.93 15.10
C GLU A 40 -5.70 21.59 16.61
N LEU A 41 -4.87 20.61 16.98
CA LEU A 41 -4.64 20.21 18.37
C LEU A 41 -3.81 21.23 19.17
N ILE A 42 -2.91 21.94 18.49
CA ILE A 42 -2.06 22.97 19.10
C ILE A 42 -2.83 24.29 19.25
N ASP A 43 -3.71 24.60 18.29
CA ASP A 43 -4.46 25.86 18.24
C ASP A 43 -5.75 25.84 19.10
N SER A 44 -6.14 24.69 19.66
CA SER A 44 -7.33 24.55 20.50
C SER A 44 -7.07 24.80 22.00
N ASP A 45 -7.89 25.69 22.57
CA ASP A 45 -7.88 26.13 23.98
C ASP A 45 -7.81 24.97 25.00
N GLU A 46 -7.09 25.18 26.11
CA GLU A 46 -6.73 24.14 27.10
C GLU A 46 -7.91 23.33 27.68
N SER A 47 -9.14 23.87 27.61
CA SER A 47 -10.35 23.23 28.15
C SER A 47 -10.94 22.13 27.25
N LYS A 48 -10.72 22.16 25.91
CA LYS A 48 -11.19 21.11 24.97
C LYS A 48 -10.15 20.00 24.71
N LYS A 49 -8.90 20.19 25.17
CA LYS A 49 -7.77 19.28 24.93
C LYS A 49 -8.04 17.83 25.33
N THR A 50 -8.68 17.58 26.46
CA THR A 50 -8.71 16.21 27.03
C THR A 50 -9.64 15.23 26.29
N LYS A 51 -10.78 15.68 25.77
CA LYS A 51 -11.71 14.81 25.01
C LYS A 51 -11.30 14.65 23.55
N SER A 52 -10.85 15.73 22.91
CA SER A 52 -10.40 15.71 21.52
C SER A 52 -9.07 14.97 21.35
N ALA A 53 -8.09 15.16 22.26
CA ALA A 53 -6.78 14.51 22.14
C ALA A 53 -6.85 12.98 22.13
N VAL A 54 -7.79 12.36 22.87
CA VAL A 54 -7.98 10.91 22.88
C VAL A 54 -8.52 10.41 21.53
N SER A 55 -9.48 11.13 20.93
CA SER A 55 -10.01 10.80 19.60
C SER A 55 -8.93 10.95 18.52
N TYR A 56 -8.16 12.03 18.55
CA TYR A 56 -7.06 12.24 17.60
C TYR A 56 -5.93 11.21 17.74
N MET A 57 -5.57 10.81 18.96
CA MET A 57 -4.59 9.74 19.17
C MET A 57 -5.07 8.39 18.61
N ARG A 58 -6.37 8.11 18.69
CA ARG A 58 -6.97 6.91 18.07
C ARG A 58 -6.90 6.99 16.54
N GLN A 59 -7.17 8.16 15.96
CA GLN A 59 -7.09 8.38 14.51
C GLN A 59 -5.66 8.19 13.99
N ILE A 60 -4.66 8.79 14.66
CA ILE A 60 -3.24 8.61 14.32
C ILE A 60 -2.83 7.14 14.38
N GLY A 61 -3.33 6.39 15.36
CA GLY A 61 -3.10 4.95 15.48
C GLY A 61 -3.62 4.15 14.28
N ILE A 62 -4.85 4.44 13.84
CA ILE A 62 -5.47 3.81 12.66
C ILE A 62 -4.68 4.17 11.39
N LEU A 63 -4.29 5.44 11.27
CA LEU A 63 -3.50 5.95 10.15
C LEU A 63 -2.14 5.25 10.04
N ARG A 64 -1.45 5.08 11.18
CA ARG A 64 -0.18 4.37 11.27
C ARG A 64 -0.32 2.90 10.88
N LYS A 65 -1.40 2.23 11.30
CA LYS A 65 -1.68 0.83 10.93
C LYS A 65 -1.89 0.69 9.42
N ARG A 66 -2.66 1.58 8.79
CA ARG A 66 -2.85 1.62 7.33
C ARG A 66 -1.54 1.86 6.58
N LEU A 67 -0.72 2.81 7.05
CA LEU A 67 0.62 3.06 6.52
C LEU A 67 1.50 1.81 6.55
N MET A 68 1.48 1.07 7.65
CA MET A 68 2.26 -0.16 7.80
C MET A 68 1.78 -1.27 6.85
N LEU A 69 0.46 -1.47 6.73
CA LEU A 69 -0.12 -2.43 5.78
C LEU A 69 0.23 -2.06 4.33
N ASN A 70 0.07 -0.79 3.96
CA ASN A 70 0.35 -0.32 2.61
C ASN A 70 1.83 -0.51 2.23
N ARG A 71 2.75 -0.22 3.17
CA ARG A 71 4.18 -0.52 3.02
C ARG A 71 4.44 -2.01 2.83
N ALA A 72 3.80 -2.87 3.64
CA ALA A 72 4.00 -4.32 3.57
C ALA A 72 3.54 -4.90 2.22
N THR A 73 2.34 -4.51 1.78
CA THR A 73 1.79 -4.87 0.47
C THR A 73 2.74 -4.47 -0.65
N GLN A 74 3.23 -3.23 -0.68
CA GLN A 74 4.16 -2.81 -1.74
C GLN A 74 5.51 -3.50 -1.69
N THR A 75 6.03 -3.77 -0.50
CA THR A 75 7.31 -4.47 -0.37
C THR A 75 7.18 -5.90 -0.92
N LEU A 76 6.09 -6.59 -0.58
CA LEU A 76 5.79 -7.92 -1.10
C LEU A 76 5.52 -7.91 -2.62
N GLY A 77 4.77 -6.91 -3.11
CA GLY A 77 4.50 -6.73 -4.53
C GLY A 77 5.78 -6.45 -5.34
N ALA A 78 6.64 -5.57 -4.83
CA ALA A 78 7.94 -5.27 -5.43
C ALA A 78 8.87 -6.49 -5.42
N LEU A 79 8.90 -7.26 -4.32
CA LEU A 79 9.66 -8.51 -4.25
C LEU A 79 9.13 -9.56 -5.23
N GLY A 80 7.82 -9.78 -5.28
CA GLY A 80 7.20 -10.73 -6.22
C GLY A 80 7.45 -10.34 -7.67
N PHE A 81 7.37 -9.05 -7.99
CA PHE A 81 7.71 -8.53 -9.31
C PHE A 81 9.21 -8.69 -9.64
N PHE A 82 10.09 -8.41 -8.69
CA PHE A 82 11.53 -8.59 -8.86
C PHE A 82 11.91 -10.05 -9.09
N ILE A 83 11.33 -10.99 -8.34
CA ILE A 83 11.53 -12.44 -8.54
C ILE A 83 11.04 -12.85 -9.94
N ASN A 84 9.90 -12.33 -10.39
CA ASN A 84 9.42 -12.56 -11.76
C ASN A 84 10.36 -11.98 -12.83
N LEU A 85 10.97 -10.82 -12.58
CA LEU A 85 11.96 -10.24 -13.47
C LEU A 85 13.21 -11.12 -13.59
N VAL A 86 13.68 -11.66 -12.46
CA VAL A 86 14.80 -12.62 -12.42
C VAL A 86 14.41 -13.91 -13.14
N ALA A 87 13.21 -14.44 -12.94
CA ALA A 87 12.73 -15.63 -13.64
C ALA A 87 12.73 -15.42 -15.16
N MET A 88 12.24 -14.27 -15.64
CA MET A 88 12.27 -13.91 -17.06
C MET A 88 13.68 -13.78 -17.62
N TYR A 89 14.61 -13.22 -16.84
CA TYR A 89 16.02 -13.20 -17.20
C TYR A 89 16.62 -14.61 -17.31
N SER A 90 16.29 -15.49 -16.36
CA SER A 90 16.69 -16.90 -16.41
C SER A 90 16.15 -17.62 -17.64
N ALA A 91 14.90 -17.38 -18.03
CA ALA A 91 14.33 -17.90 -19.27
C ALA A 91 15.07 -17.38 -20.51
N PHE A 92 15.42 -16.09 -20.54
CA PHE A 92 16.19 -15.50 -21.65
C PHE A 92 17.57 -16.14 -21.82
N VAL A 93 18.24 -16.50 -20.73
CA VAL A 93 19.56 -17.16 -20.72
C VAL A 93 19.46 -18.69 -20.85
N ASN A 94 18.26 -19.26 -20.99
CA ASN A 94 17.99 -20.71 -21.03
C ASN A 94 18.49 -21.47 -19.77
N LEU A 95 18.25 -20.91 -18.59
CA LEU A 95 18.51 -21.57 -17.30
C LEU A 95 17.29 -22.41 -16.85
N ASP A 96 17.54 -23.62 -16.34
CA ASP A 96 16.50 -24.59 -15.94
C ASP A 96 15.67 -24.18 -14.70
N TRP A 97 15.99 -23.04 -14.06
CA TRP A 97 15.35 -22.62 -12.80
C TRP A 97 14.13 -21.72 -13.02
N PHE A 98 13.73 -21.53 -14.28
CA PHE A 98 12.62 -20.66 -14.67
C PHE A 98 11.31 -21.03 -13.98
N ASP A 99 10.89 -22.30 -14.06
CA ASP A 99 9.56 -22.73 -13.61
C ASP A 99 9.35 -22.49 -12.10
N VAL A 100 10.39 -22.76 -11.30
CA VAL A 100 10.35 -22.59 -9.84
C VAL A 100 10.34 -21.11 -9.48
N THR A 101 11.23 -20.31 -10.07
CA THR A 101 11.34 -18.87 -9.75
C THR A 101 10.10 -18.10 -10.21
N PHE A 102 9.55 -18.43 -11.38
CA PHE A 102 8.32 -17.84 -11.90
C PHE A 102 7.11 -18.16 -11.01
N THR A 103 6.95 -19.42 -10.59
CA THR A 103 5.84 -19.83 -9.72
C THR A 103 5.89 -19.13 -8.36
N ILE A 104 7.08 -19.00 -7.75
CA ILE A 104 7.28 -18.30 -6.48
C ILE A 104 6.99 -16.80 -6.63
N GLY A 105 7.52 -16.17 -7.68
CA GLY A 105 7.33 -14.76 -7.96
C GLY A 105 5.85 -14.42 -8.19
N MET A 106 5.17 -15.19 -9.03
CA MET A 106 3.75 -15.04 -9.32
C MET A 106 2.86 -15.27 -8.09
N SER A 107 3.16 -16.28 -7.28
CA SER A 107 2.42 -16.54 -6.03
C SER A 107 2.60 -15.41 -5.01
N THR A 108 3.83 -14.92 -4.83
CA THR A 108 4.15 -13.79 -3.93
C THR A 108 3.46 -12.50 -4.40
N PHE A 109 3.46 -12.25 -5.71
CA PHE A 109 2.79 -11.10 -6.31
C PHE A 109 1.26 -11.18 -6.14
N GLY A 110 0.66 -12.37 -6.32
CA GLY A 110 -0.76 -12.60 -6.06
C GLY A 110 -1.14 -12.35 -4.60
N LEU A 111 -0.34 -12.86 -3.66
CA LEU A 111 -0.54 -12.61 -2.22
C LEU A 111 -0.47 -11.12 -1.87
N SER A 112 0.45 -10.37 -2.49
CA SER A 112 0.52 -8.91 -2.35
C SER A 112 -0.79 -8.24 -2.79
N ILE A 113 -1.36 -8.63 -3.93
CA ILE A 113 -2.62 -8.06 -4.41
C ILE A 113 -3.78 -8.36 -3.44
N LEU A 114 -3.85 -9.56 -2.87
CA LEU A 114 -4.87 -9.89 -1.88
C LEU A 114 -4.76 -9.01 -0.62
N LEU A 115 -3.53 -8.81 -0.12
CA LEU A 115 -3.28 -7.89 0.99
C LEU A 115 -3.64 -6.44 0.63
N PHE A 116 -3.41 -6.02 -0.62
CA PHE A 116 -3.81 -4.71 -1.12
C PHE A 116 -5.32 -4.51 -1.08
N ILE A 117 -6.09 -5.49 -1.55
CA ILE A 117 -7.56 -5.44 -1.53
C ILE A 117 -8.07 -5.31 -0.09
N ILE A 118 -7.52 -6.11 0.84
CA ILE A 118 -7.87 -6.04 2.26
C ILE A 118 -7.53 -4.65 2.83
N GLU A 119 -6.35 -4.12 2.52
CA GLU A 119 -5.95 -2.79 2.98
C GLU A 119 -6.91 -1.69 2.50
N ILE A 120 -7.35 -1.73 1.24
CA ILE A 120 -8.31 -0.77 0.69
C ILE A 120 -9.63 -0.83 1.46
N GLN A 121 -10.15 -2.03 1.73
CA GLN A 121 -11.42 -2.19 2.45
C GLN A 121 -11.33 -1.66 3.89
N LEU A 122 -10.22 -1.96 4.60
CA LEU A 122 -9.97 -1.39 5.93
C LEU A 122 -9.79 0.13 5.89
N ALA A 123 -9.13 0.63 4.84
CA ALA A 123 -8.87 2.04 4.65
C ALA A 123 -10.15 2.86 4.45
N THR A 124 -11.10 2.35 3.67
CA THR A 124 -12.40 2.98 3.43
C THR A 124 -13.24 2.96 4.71
N ARG A 125 -13.41 1.79 5.36
CA ARG A 125 -14.18 1.68 6.61
C ARG A 125 -13.66 2.57 7.74
N ALA A 126 -12.33 2.70 7.85
CA ALA A 126 -11.72 3.59 8.83
C ALA A 126 -11.98 5.07 8.55
N LEU A 127 -12.13 5.45 7.27
CA LEU A 127 -12.45 6.81 6.87
C LEU A 127 -13.94 7.11 7.11
N ASP A 128 -14.82 6.16 6.79
CA ASP A 128 -16.27 6.30 7.01
C ASP A 128 -16.60 6.49 8.49
N MET A 129 -16.05 5.66 9.39
CA MET A 129 -16.21 5.86 10.84
C MET A 129 -15.66 7.20 11.33
N HIS A 130 -14.60 7.70 10.68
CA HIS A 130 -14.00 8.97 11.07
C HIS A 130 -14.82 10.18 10.60
N LEU A 131 -15.54 10.05 9.48
CA LEU A 131 -16.49 11.04 8.99
C LEU A 131 -17.76 11.08 9.86
N GLU A 132 -18.29 9.92 10.27
CA GLU A 132 -19.43 9.85 11.21
C GLU A 132 -19.11 10.53 12.56
N ASP A 133 -17.93 10.27 13.14
CA ASP A 133 -17.48 10.91 14.39
C ASP A 133 -17.36 12.45 14.29
N LEU A 134 -17.19 13.00 13.08
CA LEU A 134 -17.10 14.44 12.81
C LEU A 134 -18.46 15.07 12.48
N GLU A 135 -19.40 14.31 11.92
CA GLU A 135 -20.75 14.78 11.57
C GLU A 135 -21.67 14.84 12.81
N GLU A 136 -21.36 14.09 13.86
CA GLU A 136 -22.06 14.14 15.16
C GLU A 136 -21.59 15.27 16.11
N LEU A 137 -20.65 16.12 15.71
CA LEU A 137 -20.10 17.26 16.49
C LEU A 137 -20.71 18.61 16.10
#